data_AF-A0A1G1LMW9-F1
#
_entry.id   AF-A0A1G1LMW9-F1
#
_cell.length_a   1.000
_cell.length_b   1.000
_cell.length_c   1.000
_cell.angle_alpha   90.00
_cell.angle_beta   90.00
_cell.angle_gamma   90.00
#
_symmetry.space_group_name_H-M   'P 1'
#
loop_
_entity.id
_entity.type
_entity.pdbx_description
1 polymer ?
#
loop_
_entity_poly.entity_id
_entity_poly.type
_entity_poly.pdbx_seq_one_letter_code
_entity_poly.pdbx_strand_id
1 'polypeptide(L)'
;MLAEIPWDTVVKDCTVSIALQQNPVRVTSTTISISEDGKSVVANRGVSIRGDGIGFECTPGMIADALADSIPNPWLAYEIAEREWKKLVTKHGEKAVNKNADLILEALQKKAADLLEAHARAVFEEKVGKGEVNLLVAQKSGWTFPTTRDVATRHSQSYNLNLFERVADGDLNGLEGNVAEFLEGQEKLYFWYRNMARKDYVVQGWRREKIYADFILALRDDRKVGTVYVLETKGEHLAGNLDTKYKRDVFELCTKFARKASVKKLKAVVGASDIEYKLVTESDWRNKLAAIFR
;
A
#
# COMPACT_ATOMS: atom_id res chain seq x y z
N MET A 1 6.74 16.12 -5.20
CA MET A 1 5.44 15.72 -4.59
C MET A 1 5.29 16.27 -3.19
N LEU A 2 5.99 15.77 -2.16
CA LEU A 2 5.84 16.31 -0.78
C LEU A 2 6.13 17.81 -0.68
N ALA A 3 7.08 18.32 -1.47
CA ALA A 3 7.41 19.75 -1.52
C ALA A 3 6.30 20.66 -2.09
N GLU A 4 5.30 20.08 -2.76
CA GLU A 4 4.22 20.82 -3.43
C GLU A 4 2.88 20.65 -2.69
N ILE A 5 2.90 19.94 -1.56
CA ILE A 5 1.74 19.87 -0.68
C ILE A 5 1.57 21.25 -0.02
N PRO A 6 0.34 21.81 0.00
CA PRO A 6 0.06 23.07 0.68
C PRO A 6 0.04 22.86 2.20
N TRP A 7 1.23 22.78 2.79
CA TRP A 7 1.40 22.43 4.20
C TRP A 7 0.68 23.37 5.16
N ASP A 8 0.56 24.66 4.83
CA ASP A 8 -0.21 25.62 5.63
C ASP A 8 -1.69 25.22 5.74
N THR A 9 -2.26 24.65 4.67
CA THR A 9 -3.64 24.14 4.67
C THR A 9 -3.74 22.85 5.48
N VAL A 10 -2.78 21.93 5.31
CA VAL A 10 -2.73 20.68 6.09
C VAL A 10 -2.65 20.97 7.58
N VAL A 11 -1.76 21.87 7.99
CA VAL A 11 -1.58 22.27 9.39
C VAL A 11 -2.86 22.89 9.93
N LYS A 12 -3.48 23.81 9.18
CA LYS A 12 -4.74 24.46 9.57
C LYS A 12 -5.89 23.45 9.73
N ASP A 13 -6.01 22.48 8.83
CA ASP A 13 -7.14 21.55 8.78
C ASP A 13 -6.96 20.32 9.67
N CYS A 14 -5.73 20.06 10.14
CA CYS A 14 -5.41 18.96 11.05
C CYS A 14 -5.90 19.25 12.47
N THR A 15 -7.22 19.25 12.63
CA THR A 15 -7.90 19.50 13.90
C THR A 15 -8.69 18.28 14.33
N VAL A 16 -8.77 18.05 15.64
CA VAL A 16 -9.57 16.96 16.20
C VAL A 16 -10.67 17.49 17.11
N SER A 17 -11.79 16.77 17.13
CA SER A 17 -12.89 16.98 18.06
C SER A 17 -13.30 15.62 18.62
N ILE A 18 -12.62 15.23 19.69
CA ILE A 18 -12.82 13.94 20.36
C ILE A 18 -13.47 14.14 21.73
N ALA A 19 -14.36 13.21 22.08
CA ALA A 19 -14.95 13.13 23.41
C ALA A 19 -14.01 12.33 24.32
N LEU A 20 -13.41 12.97 25.31
CA LEU A 20 -12.50 12.30 26.24
C LEU A 20 -13.29 11.46 27.25
N GLN A 21 -12.82 10.25 27.52
CA GLN A 21 -13.44 9.38 28.51
C GLN A 21 -13.10 9.86 29.92
N GLN A 22 -14.10 9.89 30.79
CA GLN A 22 -13.93 10.24 32.20
C GLN A 22 -13.57 9.04 33.08
N ASN A 23 -13.97 7.83 32.68
CA ASN A 23 -13.71 6.59 33.43
C ASN A 23 -12.43 5.87 32.96
N PRO A 24 -11.70 5.18 33.85
CA PRO A 24 -10.47 4.48 33.48
C PRO A 24 -10.76 3.34 32.50
N VAL A 25 -10.09 3.37 31.35
CA VAL A 25 -10.02 2.21 30.46
C VAL A 25 -9.25 1.12 31.18
N ARG A 26 -9.85 -0.08 31.30
CA ARG A 26 -9.14 -1.25 31.80
C ARG A 26 -8.12 -1.70 30.77
N VAL A 27 -6.88 -1.27 30.93
CA VAL A 27 -5.76 -1.81 30.15
C VAL A 27 -5.29 -3.09 30.83
N THR A 28 -5.50 -4.22 30.18
CA THR A 28 -5.05 -5.54 30.65
C THR A 28 -3.70 -5.84 30.01
N SER A 29 -2.59 -5.66 30.73
CA SER A 29 -1.28 -6.09 30.23
C SER A 29 -1.03 -7.55 30.60
N THR A 30 -0.77 -8.41 29.62
CA THR A 30 -0.35 -9.79 29.86
C THR A 30 1.17 -9.86 29.72
N THR A 31 1.89 -9.96 30.83
CA THR A 31 3.34 -10.21 30.80
C THR A 31 3.56 -11.72 30.70
N ILE A 32 4.29 -12.17 29.67
CA ILE A 32 4.71 -13.56 29.52
C ILE A 32 6.21 -13.61 29.82
N SER A 33 6.58 -14.17 30.97
CA SER A 33 7.97 -14.44 31.35
C SER A 33 8.33 -15.90 31.09
N ILE A 34 9.57 -16.13 30.64
CA ILE A 34 10.18 -17.44 30.48
C ILE A 34 10.83 -17.82 31.82
N SER A 35 10.64 -19.06 32.30
CA SER A 35 11.24 -19.53 33.55
C SER A 35 12.77 -19.64 33.41
N GLU A 36 13.50 -19.36 34.50
CA GLU A 36 14.97 -19.44 34.53
C GLU A 36 15.53 -20.84 34.25
N ASP A 37 14.71 -21.89 34.35
CA ASP A 37 15.10 -23.28 34.10
C ASP A 37 14.95 -23.73 32.63
N GLY A 38 14.43 -22.86 31.75
CA GLY A 38 14.33 -23.11 30.30
C GLY A 38 13.44 -24.30 29.89
N LYS A 39 12.68 -24.88 30.82
CA LYS A 39 11.90 -26.11 30.60
C LYS A 39 10.40 -25.95 30.81
N SER A 40 9.92 -24.78 31.19
CA SER A 40 8.48 -24.50 31.27
C SER A 40 8.13 -23.15 30.64
N VAL A 41 7.10 -23.14 29.79
CA VAL A 41 6.49 -21.92 29.29
C VAL A 41 5.35 -21.57 30.24
N VAL A 42 5.38 -20.35 30.75
CA VAL A 42 4.39 -19.69 31.62
C VAL A 42 4.57 -19.92 33.13
N ALA A 43 5.31 -19.02 33.76
CA ALA A 43 5.17 -18.73 35.19
C ALA A 43 4.59 -17.31 35.38
N ASN A 44 3.45 -17.27 36.09
CA ASN A 44 2.67 -16.10 36.55
C ASN A 44 1.77 -15.36 35.54
N ARG A 45 0.47 -15.66 35.65
CA ARG A 45 -0.62 -14.84 35.09
C ARG A 45 -0.94 -13.70 36.05
N GLY A 46 -0.07 -12.69 36.09
CA GLY A 46 -0.31 -11.47 36.85
C GLY A 46 -1.28 -10.56 36.09
N VAL A 47 -2.54 -10.50 36.50
CA VAL A 47 -3.42 -9.39 36.12
C VAL A 47 -3.03 -8.21 36.98
N SER A 48 -2.11 -7.38 36.50
CA SER A 48 -1.93 -6.06 37.09
C SER A 48 -3.05 -5.17 36.58
N ILE A 49 -4.01 -4.89 37.45
CA ILE A 49 -4.80 -3.68 37.30
C ILE A 49 -3.80 -2.56 37.60
N ARG A 50 -3.27 -1.91 36.56
CA ARG A 50 -2.53 -0.66 36.75
C ARG A 50 -3.52 0.40 37.21
N GLY A 51 -3.84 0.39 38.51
CA GLY A 51 -4.36 1.55 39.21
C GLY A 51 -3.26 2.60 39.15
N ASP A 52 -3.55 3.70 38.47
CA ASP A 52 -2.62 4.78 38.15
C ASP A 52 -1.43 4.29 37.30
N GLY A 53 -1.68 4.17 36.00
CA GLY A 53 -0.64 3.93 35.01
C GLY A 53 0.51 4.91 35.20
N ILE A 54 1.75 4.42 34.97
CA ILE A 54 2.93 5.25 34.73
C ILE A 54 2.47 6.42 33.86
N GLY A 55 2.39 7.61 34.46
CA GLY A 55 1.72 8.75 33.87
C GLY A 55 2.49 9.18 32.63
N PHE A 56 2.11 8.67 31.46
CA PHE A 56 2.52 9.27 30.22
C PHE A 56 1.80 10.62 30.14
N GLU A 57 2.54 11.68 30.44
CA GLU A 57 2.08 13.02 30.18
C GLU A 57 1.91 13.17 28.68
N CYS A 58 0.68 13.38 28.22
CA CYS A 58 0.42 13.70 26.84
C CYS A 58 1.01 15.09 26.60
N THR A 59 2.21 15.15 26.03
CA THR A 59 2.91 16.41 25.75
C THR A 59 2.81 16.74 24.26
N PRO A 60 2.92 18.03 23.88
CA PRO A 60 3.05 18.42 22.48
C PRO A 60 4.21 17.71 21.76
N GLY A 61 5.32 17.42 22.47
CA GLY A 61 6.45 16.67 21.90
C GLY A 61 6.05 15.25 21.47
N MET A 62 5.36 14.50 22.34
CA MET A 62 4.87 13.16 22.01
C MET A 62 3.87 13.17 20.84
N ILE A 63 2.99 14.17 20.79
CA ILE A 63 2.06 14.33 19.68
C ILE A 63 2.82 14.65 18.39
N ALA A 64 3.81 15.54 18.43
CA ALA A 64 4.62 15.89 17.26
C ALA A 64 5.39 14.67 16.71
N ASP A 65 5.99 13.87 17.60
CA ASP A 65 6.67 12.63 17.22
C ASP A 65 5.71 11.64 16.56
N ALA A 66 4.51 11.49 17.12
CA ALA A 66 3.46 10.65 16.56
C ALA A 66 3.02 11.11 15.16
N LEU A 67 3.08 12.42 14.87
CA LEU A 67 2.72 13.00 13.58
C LEU A 67 3.84 12.92 12.53
N ALA A 68 5.08 12.62 12.91
CA ALA A 68 6.26 12.75 12.04
C ALA A 68 6.17 11.91 10.76
N ASP A 69 5.50 10.76 10.78
CA ASP A 69 5.30 9.92 9.60
C ASP A 69 4.41 10.59 8.53
N SER A 70 3.44 11.41 8.96
CA SER A 70 2.51 12.11 8.07
C SER A 70 2.92 13.57 7.80
N ILE A 71 3.56 14.20 8.78
CA ILE A 71 4.03 15.59 8.73
C ILE A 71 5.56 15.57 8.93
N PRO A 72 6.34 15.39 7.84
CA PRO A 72 7.78 15.16 7.95
C PRO A 72 8.57 16.39 8.40
N ASN A 73 7.95 17.57 8.44
CA ASN A 73 8.57 18.78 9.00
C ASN A 73 8.27 18.86 10.51
N PRO A 74 9.29 18.72 11.39
CA PRO A 74 9.09 18.68 12.84
C PRO A 74 8.45 19.96 13.41
N TRP A 75 8.74 21.13 12.81
CA TRP A 75 8.17 22.39 13.28
C TRP A 75 6.68 22.49 13.01
N LEU A 76 6.24 22.02 11.84
CA LEU A 76 4.82 21.98 11.49
C LEU A 76 4.07 20.93 12.30
N ALA A 77 4.69 19.77 12.55
CA ALA A 77 4.13 18.75 13.43
C ALA A 77 3.95 19.29 14.85
N TYR A 78 4.95 20.01 15.37
CA TYR A 78 4.89 20.65 16.69
C TYR A 78 3.84 21.76 16.76
N GLU A 79 3.67 22.56 15.70
CA GLU A 79 2.63 23.58 15.63
C GLU A 79 1.22 22.98 15.76
N ILE A 80 0.94 21.90 15.03
CA ILE A 80 -0.32 21.15 15.16
C ILE A 80 -0.46 20.62 16.59
N ALA A 81 0.59 19.98 17.11
CA ALA A 81 0.59 19.36 18.42
C ALA A 81 0.30 20.36 19.54
N GLU A 82 1.00 21.49 19.55
CA GLU A 82 0.86 22.51 20.57
C GLU A 82 -0.55 23.14 20.53
N ARG A 83 -1.05 23.44 19.33
CA ARG A 83 -2.40 24.00 19.14
C ARG A 83 -3.48 23.06 19.66
N GLU A 84 -3.49 21.80 19.21
CA GLU A 84 -4.54 20.85 19.57
C GLU A 84 -4.43 20.43 21.03
N TRP A 85 -3.22 20.30 21.57
CA TRP A 85 -3.00 20.04 23.00
C TRP A 85 -3.56 21.18 23.86
N LYS A 86 -3.21 22.44 23.57
CA LYS A 86 -3.74 23.62 24.31
C LYS A 86 -5.26 23.64 24.28
N LYS A 87 -5.86 23.44 23.10
CA LYS A 87 -7.32 23.38 22.91
C LYS A 87 -7.98 22.28 23.75
N LEU A 88 -7.40 21.09 23.80
CA LEU A 88 -7.93 19.97 24.58
C LEU A 88 -7.78 20.20 26.09
N VAL A 89 -6.63 20.72 26.54
CA VAL A 89 -6.37 21.06 27.95
C VAL A 89 -7.32 22.14 28.43
N THR A 90 -7.51 23.22 27.66
CA THR A 90 -8.46 24.29 28.02
C THR A 90 -9.89 23.76 28.15
N LYS A 91 -10.28 22.79 27.32
CA LYS A 91 -11.65 22.25 27.30
C LYS A 91 -11.92 21.17 28.35
N HIS A 92 -10.93 20.33 28.68
CA HIS A 92 -11.14 19.12 29.47
C HIS A 92 -10.22 19.00 30.70
N GLY A 93 -9.21 19.86 30.82
CA GLY A 93 -8.18 19.80 31.85
C GLY A 93 -7.09 18.75 31.57
N GLU A 94 -5.89 19.01 32.09
CA GLU A 94 -4.69 18.19 31.84
C GLU A 94 -4.85 16.73 32.26
N LYS A 95 -5.49 16.46 33.41
CA LYS A 95 -5.72 15.08 33.89
C LYS A 95 -6.53 14.24 32.90
N ALA A 96 -7.54 14.82 32.27
CA ALA A 96 -8.37 14.12 31.28
C ALA A 96 -7.59 13.89 29.99
N VAL A 97 -6.78 14.86 29.57
CA VAL A 97 -5.92 14.76 28.38
C VAL A 97 -4.88 13.66 28.56
N ASN A 98 -4.13 13.64 29.66
CA ASN A 98 -3.13 12.60 29.95
C ASN A 98 -3.75 11.20 30.01
N LYS A 99 -4.95 11.08 30.59
CA LYS A 99 -5.67 9.80 30.67
C LYS A 99 -6.11 9.25 29.31
N ASN A 100 -6.31 10.12 28.32
CA ASN A 100 -6.78 9.76 26.98
C ASN A 100 -5.67 9.94 25.93
N ALA A 101 -4.40 9.91 26.33
CA ALA A 101 -3.26 10.15 25.44
C ALA A 101 -3.31 9.27 24.18
N ASP A 102 -3.50 7.96 24.32
CA ASP A 102 -3.55 7.02 23.19
C ASP A 102 -4.66 7.38 22.18
N LEU A 103 -5.85 7.73 22.69
CA LEU A 103 -6.99 8.14 21.85
C LEU A 103 -6.70 9.44 21.10
N ILE A 104 -6.05 10.40 21.76
CA ILE A 104 -5.66 11.68 21.16
C ILE A 104 -4.63 11.45 20.06
N LEU A 105 -3.59 10.65 20.35
CA LEU A 105 -2.53 10.30 19.40
C LEU A 105 -3.11 9.60 18.17
N GLU A 106 -3.92 8.56 18.35
CA GLU A 106 -4.54 7.81 17.26
C GLU A 106 -5.42 8.74 16.38
N ALA A 107 -6.24 9.59 17.01
CA ALA A 107 -7.13 10.50 16.29
C ALA A 107 -6.35 11.54 15.46
N LEU A 108 -5.28 12.12 16.02
CA LEU A 108 -4.44 13.09 15.34
C LEU A 108 -3.62 12.45 14.22
N GLN A 109 -3.02 11.29 14.48
CA GLN A 109 -2.30 10.52 13.47
C GLN A 109 -3.19 10.17 12.28
N LYS A 110 -4.39 9.65 12.54
CA LYS A 110 -5.35 9.33 11.50
C LYS A 110 -5.75 10.56 10.69
N LYS A 111 -6.05 11.68 11.38
CA LYS A 111 -6.43 12.93 10.72
C LYS A 111 -5.31 13.47 9.83
N ALA A 112 -4.07 13.44 10.30
CA ALA A 112 -2.91 13.88 9.54
C ALA A 112 -2.65 12.97 8.33
N ALA A 113 -2.75 11.65 8.50
CA ALA A 113 -2.59 10.68 7.41
C ALA A 113 -3.66 10.86 6.32
N ASP A 114 -4.93 11.06 6.71
CA ASP A 114 -6.04 11.29 5.78
C ASP A 114 -5.84 12.59 4.96
N LEU A 115 -5.36 13.66 5.61
CA LEU A 115 -5.05 14.93 4.93
C LEU A 115 -3.86 14.77 3.98
N LEU A 116 -2.78 14.12 4.44
CA LEU A 116 -1.62 13.85 3.61
C LEU A 116 -2.02 13.08 2.35
N GLU A 117 -2.79 12.00 2.51
CA GLU A 117 -3.28 11.17 1.41
C GLU A 117 -4.09 12.00 0.40
N ALA A 118 -5.03 12.81 0.88
CA ALA A 118 -5.88 13.64 0.03
C ALA A 118 -5.07 14.67 -0.77
N HIS A 119 -4.16 15.39 -0.13
CA HIS A 119 -3.33 16.40 -0.80
C HIS A 119 -2.28 15.78 -1.71
N ALA A 120 -1.64 14.68 -1.31
CA ALA A 120 -0.68 13.96 -2.14
C ALA A 120 -1.34 13.44 -3.41
N ARG A 121 -2.55 12.87 -3.30
CA ARG A 121 -3.35 12.46 -4.46
C ARG A 121 -3.68 13.63 -5.37
N ALA A 122 -4.15 14.76 -4.82
CA ALA A 122 -4.51 15.93 -5.62
C ALA A 122 -3.31 16.48 -6.41
N VAL A 123 -2.16 16.65 -5.75
CA VAL A 123 -0.91 17.09 -6.40
C VAL A 123 -0.48 16.10 -7.48
N PHE A 124 -0.58 14.79 -7.21
CA PHE A 124 -0.25 13.77 -8.19
C PHE A 124 -1.15 13.86 -9.42
N GLU A 125 -2.47 13.86 -9.24
CA GLU A 125 -3.44 13.97 -10.32
C GLU A 125 -3.26 15.24 -11.16
N GLU A 126 -2.95 16.37 -10.51
CA GLU A 126 -2.63 17.63 -11.19
C GLU A 126 -1.38 17.48 -12.07
N LYS A 127 -0.31 16.91 -11.54
CA LYS A 127 0.93 16.67 -12.29
C LYS A 127 0.75 15.71 -13.46
N VAL A 128 -0.06 14.67 -13.29
CA VAL A 128 -0.39 13.78 -14.41
C VAL A 128 -1.19 14.55 -15.46
N GLY A 129 -2.15 15.39 -15.05
CA GLY A 129 -2.92 16.25 -15.95
C GLY A 129 -2.05 17.23 -16.74
N LYS A 130 -1.00 17.78 -16.11
CA LYS A 130 0.00 18.66 -16.75
C LYS A 130 1.03 17.91 -17.60
N GLY A 131 1.09 16.58 -17.51
CA GLY A 131 2.07 15.75 -18.22
C GLY A 131 3.47 15.74 -17.59
N GLU A 132 3.64 16.31 -16.40
CA GLU A 132 4.89 16.28 -15.62
C GLU A 132 5.16 14.88 -15.07
N VAL A 133 4.10 14.16 -14.70
CA VAL A 133 4.14 12.75 -14.33
C VAL A 133 3.51 11.95 -15.47
N ASN A 134 4.32 11.11 -16.13
CA ASN A 134 3.82 10.18 -17.12
C ASN A 134 3.57 8.82 -16.45
N LEU A 135 2.32 8.35 -16.48
CA LEU A 135 1.95 7.00 -16.03
C LEU A 135 2.24 5.93 -17.09
N LEU A 136 3.33 6.11 -17.84
CA LEU A 136 3.79 5.18 -18.87
C LEU A 136 4.94 4.35 -18.32
N VAL A 137 5.09 3.12 -18.83
CA VAL A 137 6.23 2.26 -18.51
C VAL A 137 7.50 2.97 -18.92
N ALA A 138 8.44 3.12 -17.98
CA ALA A 138 9.75 3.69 -18.25
C ALA A 138 10.82 2.66 -17.86
N GLN A 139 11.80 2.46 -18.74
CA GLN A 139 12.99 1.71 -18.39
C GLN A 139 13.89 2.60 -17.52
N LYS A 140 14.28 2.10 -16.35
CA LYS A 140 15.25 2.79 -15.51
C LYS A 140 16.61 2.81 -16.23
N SER A 141 17.25 3.97 -16.30
CA SER A 141 18.60 4.10 -16.88
C SER A 141 19.56 3.08 -16.28
N GLY A 142 20.30 2.37 -17.14
CA GLY A 142 21.27 1.34 -16.75
C GLY A 142 20.68 0.02 -16.27
N TRP A 143 19.34 -0.12 -16.20
CA TRP A 143 18.69 -1.40 -15.91
C TRP A 143 18.33 -2.11 -17.20
N THR A 144 18.66 -3.39 -17.31
CA THR A 144 18.30 -4.26 -18.44
C THR A 144 17.50 -5.43 -17.93
N PHE A 145 16.44 -5.80 -18.66
CA PHE A 145 15.66 -6.99 -18.33
C PHE A 145 16.54 -8.24 -18.47
N PRO A 146 16.56 -9.15 -17.49
CA PRO A 146 17.40 -10.34 -17.55
C PRO A 146 16.95 -11.26 -18.69
N THR A 147 17.90 -11.74 -19.49
CA THR A 147 17.64 -12.71 -20.57
C THR A 147 17.55 -14.14 -20.05
N THR A 148 18.20 -14.44 -18.93
CA THR A 148 18.22 -15.75 -18.29
C THR A 148 17.99 -15.61 -16.79
N ARG A 149 17.46 -16.67 -16.17
CA ARG A 149 17.26 -16.76 -14.72
C ARG A 149 17.63 -18.14 -14.24
N ASP A 150 18.42 -18.18 -13.17
CA ASP A 150 18.76 -19.43 -12.50
C ASP A 150 17.57 -19.90 -11.64
N VAL A 151 17.06 -21.08 -11.96
CA VAL A 151 15.95 -21.73 -11.25
C VAL A 151 16.31 -23.19 -10.99
N ALA A 152 16.05 -23.66 -9.78
CA ALA A 152 16.30 -25.06 -9.42
C ALA A 152 15.38 -26.00 -10.23
N THR A 153 15.96 -26.90 -11.00
CA THR A 153 15.23 -27.81 -11.90
C THR A 153 14.32 -28.82 -11.19
N ARG A 154 14.69 -29.26 -9.98
CA ARG A 154 13.94 -30.27 -9.21
C ARG A 154 12.73 -29.71 -8.45
N HIS A 155 12.67 -28.40 -8.28
CA HIS A 155 11.62 -27.71 -7.54
C HIS A 155 11.12 -26.54 -8.37
N SER A 156 10.60 -26.85 -9.57
CA SER A 156 10.04 -25.84 -10.45
C SER A 156 8.98 -26.41 -11.38
N GLN A 157 7.97 -25.59 -11.64
CA GLN A 157 6.94 -25.83 -12.63
C GLN A 157 7.33 -25.21 -13.98
N SER A 158 6.95 -25.88 -15.06
CA SER A 158 7.19 -25.42 -16.43
C SER A 158 5.91 -24.82 -17.00
N TYR A 159 6.06 -23.67 -17.66
CA TYR A 159 4.96 -22.95 -18.30
C TYR A 159 5.37 -22.61 -19.73
N ASN A 160 4.43 -22.71 -20.68
CA ASN A 160 4.69 -22.49 -22.09
C ASN A 160 4.52 -21.03 -22.50
N LEU A 161 3.58 -20.32 -21.86
CA LEU A 161 3.25 -18.93 -22.17
C LEU A 161 3.84 -17.93 -21.17
N ASN A 162 4.50 -18.41 -20.10
CA ASN A 162 5.26 -17.55 -19.22
C ASN A 162 6.52 -17.01 -19.92
N LEU A 163 6.93 -15.78 -19.59
CA LEU A 163 8.13 -15.16 -20.14
C LEU A 163 9.41 -15.93 -19.79
N PHE A 164 9.41 -16.65 -18.66
CA PHE A 164 10.47 -17.60 -18.30
C PHE A 164 9.90 -19.01 -18.23
N GLU A 165 10.57 -19.96 -18.88
CA GLU A 165 10.08 -21.34 -19.01
C GLU A 165 9.79 -22.02 -17.67
N ARG A 166 10.55 -21.67 -16.62
CA ARG A 166 10.43 -22.27 -15.29
C ARG A 166 10.20 -21.23 -14.21
N VAL A 167 9.34 -21.56 -13.27
CA VAL A 167 9.11 -20.82 -12.02
C VAL A 167 9.38 -21.76 -10.86
N ALA A 168 10.11 -21.30 -9.83
CA ALA A 168 10.47 -22.16 -8.70
C ALA A 168 9.22 -22.58 -7.89
N ASP A 169 9.29 -23.71 -7.21
CA ASP A 169 8.25 -24.11 -6.27
C ASP A 169 8.27 -23.16 -5.06
N GLY A 170 7.10 -22.68 -4.64
CA GLY A 170 6.96 -21.70 -3.56
C GLY A 170 7.12 -20.24 -3.99
N ASP A 171 7.46 -19.98 -5.25
CA ASP A 171 7.39 -18.65 -5.82
C ASP A 171 5.94 -18.20 -6.02
N LEU A 172 5.06 -19.10 -6.45
CA LEU A 172 3.63 -18.79 -6.55
C LEU A 172 2.92 -19.23 -5.26
N ASN A 173 2.10 -18.34 -4.70
CA ASN A 173 1.13 -18.74 -3.70
C ASN A 173 -0.04 -19.52 -4.34
N GLY A 174 -0.94 -20.12 -3.54
CA GLY A 174 -2.04 -20.94 -4.07
C GLY A 174 -2.97 -20.19 -5.04
N LEU A 175 -3.27 -18.91 -4.78
CA LEU A 175 -4.09 -18.09 -5.66
C LEU A 175 -3.35 -17.74 -6.95
N GLU A 176 -2.09 -17.33 -6.84
CA GLU A 176 -1.21 -17.01 -7.97
C GLU A 176 -1.00 -18.23 -8.87
N GLY A 177 -0.85 -19.43 -8.29
CA GLY A 177 -0.74 -20.69 -9.03
C GLY A 177 -2.00 -20.98 -9.84
N ASN A 178 -3.18 -20.82 -9.25
CA ASN A 178 -4.46 -20.98 -9.96
C ASN A 178 -4.63 -19.96 -11.10
N VAL A 179 -4.18 -18.72 -10.88
CA VAL A 179 -4.17 -17.68 -11.92
C VAL A 179 -3.22 -18.06 -13.06
N ALA A 180 -1.99 -18.50 -12.75
CA ALA A 180 -1.00 -18.93 -13.73
C ALA A 180 -1.53 -20.10 -14.58
N GLU A 181 -2.09 -21.13 -13.96
CA GLU A 181 -2.68 -22.27 -14.66
C GLU A 181 -3.86 -21.85 -15.57
N PHE A 182 -4.71 -20.95 -15.10
CA PHE A 182 -5.78 -20.40 -15.93
C PHE A 182 -5.25 -19.67 -17.16
N LEU A 183 -4.20 -18.84 -17.00
CA LEU A 183 -3.59 -18.07 -18.08
C LEU A 183 -2.98 -18.98 -19.15
N GLU A 184 -2.30 -20.06 -18.76
CA GLU A 184 -1.74 -21.04 -19.69
C GLU A 184 -2.79 -21.67 -20.63
N GLY A 185 -4.04 -21.78 -20.18
CA GLY A 185 -5.14 -22.32 -20.96
C GLY A 185 -5.78 -21.36 -21.96
N GLN A 186 -5.33 -20.10 -22.07
CA GLN A 186 -6.00 -19.08 -22.89
C GLN A 186 -5.38 -18.92 -24.28
N GLU A 187 -6.11 -19.24 -25.35
CA GLU A 187 -5.63 -19.14 -26.74
C GLU A 187 -5.24 -17.71 -27.16
N LYS A 188 -6.00 -16.71 -26.68
CA LYS A 188 -5.75 -15.29 -26.98
C LYS A 188 -4.56 -14.71 -26.20
N LEU A 189 -3.96 -15.46 -25.27
CA LEU A 189 -2.79 -14.99 -24.55
C LEU A 189 -1.55 -15.01 -25.46
N TYR A 190 -0.77 -13.93 -25.41
CA TYR A 190 0.52 -13.86 -26.07
C TYR A 190 1.62 -14.33 -25.10
N PHE A 191 1.71 -13.70 -23.93
CA PHE A 191 2.58 -14.12 -22.83
C PHE A 191 2.00 -13.67 -21.50
N TRP A 192 2.46 -14.29 -20.41
CA TRP A 192 2.35 -13.74 -19.07
C TRP A 192 3.72 -13.72 -18.38
N TYR A 193 3.86 -12.91 -17.34
CA TYR A 193 5.07 -12.77 -16.55
C TYR A 193 4.69 -12.60 -15.09
N ARG A 194 5.19 -13.50 -14.23
CA ARG A 194 5.17 -13.28 -12.79
C ARG A 194 6.24 -12.25 -12.41
N ASN A 195 5.80 -11.06 -12.03
CA ASN A 195 6.69 -9.98 -11.65
C ASN A 195 7.36 -10.26 -10.30
N MET A 196 8.67 -10.00 -10.21
CA MET A 196 9.36 -10.13 -8.93
C MET A 196 9.27 -8.83 -8.13
N ALA A 197 8.66 -8.93 -6.96
CA ALA A 197 8.64 -7.85 -5.99
C ALA A 197 10.06 -7.33 -5.72
N ARG A 198 10.20 -5.99 -5.70
CA ARG A 198 11.44 -5.25 -5.43
C ARG A 198 12.58 -5.40 -6.45
N LYS A 199 12.38 -6.13 -7.56
CA LYS A 199 13.41 -6.33 -8.59
C LYS A 199 13.05 -5.73 -9.94
N ASP A 200 11.84 -6.00 -10.42
CA ASP A 200 11.50 -5.74 -11.82
C ASP A 200 10.52 -4.58 -11.95
N TYR A 201 9.28 -4.86 -12.34
CA TYR A 201 8.28 -3.85 -12.64
C TYR A 201 7.65 -3.28 -11.38
N VAL A 202 7.44 -1.97 -11.40
CA VAL A 202 6.90 -1.24 -10.27
C VAL A 202 5.99 -0.11 -10.72
N VAL A 203 4.89 0.06 -10.00
CA VAL A 203 3.97 1.19 -10.16
C VAL A 203 4.19 2.14 -8.99
N GLN A 204 4.45 3.40 -9.32
CA GLN A 204 4.63 4.48 -8.36
C GLN A 204 3.39 5.37 -8.37
N GLY A 205 2.63 5.34 -7.26
CA GLY A 205 1.53 6.28 -7.02
C GLY A 205 1.97 7.49 -6.21
N TRP A 206 1.03 8.12 -5.51
CA TRP A 206 1.27 9.29 -4.65
C TRP A 206 1.87 8.98 -3.28
N ARG A 207 1.81 7.72 -2.81
CA ARG A 207 2.53 7.30 -1.60
C ARG A 207 3.99 7.01 -1.90
N ARG A 208 4.82 7.02 -0.86
CA ARG A 208 6.25 6.66 -0.96
C ARG A 208 6.42 5.19 -1.31
N GLU A 209 5.54 4.34 -0.78
CA GLU A 209 5.55 2.91 -0.99
C GLU A 209 5.20 2.56 -2.44
N LYS A 210 5.98 1.62 -2.97
CA LYS A 210 5.91 1.14 -4.33
C LYS A 210 4.94 -0.03 -4.45
N ILE A 211 4.15 -0.06 -5.52
CA ILE A 211 3.25 -1.19 -5.82
C ILE A 211 3.97 -2.13 -6.78
N TYR A 212 4.15 -3.37 -6.37
CA TYR A 212 4.68 -4.44 -7.21
C TYR A 212 3.51 -5.34 -7.56
N ALA A 213 2.99 -5.19 -8.79
CA ALA A 213 1.96 -6.06 -9.32
C ALA A 213 2.45 -7.52 -9.34
N ASP A 214 1.56 -8.49 -9.21
CA ASP A 214 1.93 -9.91 -9.20
C ASP A 214 2.19 -10.42 -10.63
N PHE A 215 1.37 -10.00 -11.60
CA PHE A 215 1.50 -10.44 -12.99
C PHE A 215 1.50 -9.29 -13.99
N ILE A 216 2.17 -9.51 -15.12
CA ILE A 216 2.04 -8.75 -16.35
C ILE A 216 1.65 -9.73 -17.44
N LEU A 217 0.58 -9.46 -18.17
CA LEU A 217 0.15 -10.33 -19.27
C LEU A 217 -0.15 -9.51 -20.51
N ALA A 218 0.05 -10.12 -21.67
CA ALA A 218 -0.20 -9.48 -22.96
C ALA A 218 -1.14 -10.35 -23.78
N LEU A 219 -2.17 -9.73 -24.34
CA LEU A 219 -3.02 -10.39 -25.33
C LEU A 219 -2.35 -10.39 -26.70
N ARG A 220 -2.75 -11.36 -27.51
CA ARG A 220 -2.35 -11.46 -28.91
C ARG A 220 -3.21 -10.53 -29.75
N ASP A 221 -2.56 -9.67 -30.52
CA ASP A 221 -3.15 -8.89 -31.61
C ASP A 221 -2.48 -9.34 -32.91
N ASP A 222 -3.10 -10.28 -33.62
CA ASP A 222 -2.52 -11.06 -34.72
C ASP A 222 -1.19 -11.75 -34.34
N ARG A 223 -0.05 -11.19 -34.80
CA ARG A 223 1.33 -11.63 -34.51
C ARG A 223 2.10 -10.62 -33.67
N LYS A 224 1.41 -9.67 -33.04
CA LYS A 224 1.98 -8.60 -32.25
C LYS A 224 1.40 -8.60 -30.84
N VAL A 225 2.05 -7.84 -29.97
CA VAL A 225 1.56 -7.54 -28.63
C VAL A 225 0.34 -6.63 -28.76
N GLY A 226 -0.80 -7.11 -28.27
CA GLY A 226 -2.04 -6.37 -28.16
C GLY A 226 -2.10 -5.57 -26.87
N THR A 227 -3.21 -5.67 -26.15
CA THR A 227 -3.38 -5.02 -24.84
C THR A 227 -2.53 -5.71 -23.78
N VAL A 228 -1.82 -4.92 -22.99
CA VAL A 228 -1.07 -5.38 -21.81
C VAL A 228 -1.93 -5.16 -20.56
N TYR A 229 -1.94 -6.13 -19.65
CA TYR A 229 -2.57 -6.02 -18.35
C TYR A 229 -1.53 -6.16 -17.24
N VAL A 230 -1.58 -5.26 -16.27
CA VAL A 230 -0.84 -5.32 -15.01
C VAL A 230 -1.82 -5.76 -13.93
N LEU A 231 -1.57 -6.90 -13.32
CA LEU A 231 -2.51 -7.58 -12.44
C LEU A 231 -1.96 -7.71 -11.02
N GLU A 232 -2.73 -7.25 -10.04
CA GLU A 232 -2.54 -7.52 -8.62
C GLU A 232 -3.60 -8.54 -8.16
N THR A 233 -3.15 -9.61 -7.53
CA THR A 233 -4.00 -10.61 -6.87
C THR A 233 -4.02 -10.37 -5.38
N LYS A 234 -5.19 -10.53 -4.75
CA LYS A 234 -5.35 -10.35 -3.31
C LYS A 234 -6.27 -11.41 -2.71
N GLY A 235 -5.85 -12.00 -1.59
CA GLY A 235 -6.73 -12.86 -0.79
C GLY A 235 -7.87 -12.06 -0.15
N GLU A 236 -9.01 -12.70 0.09
CA GLU A 236 -10.23 -12.02 0.56
C GLU A 236 -10.02 -11.28 1.89
N HIS A 237 -9.26 -11.87 2.81
CA HIS A 237 -8.96 -11.28 4.12
C HIS A 237 -8.24 -9.92 4.03
N LEU A 238 -7.63 -9.59 2.89
CA LEU A 238 -6.95 -8.31 2.65
C LEU A 238 -7.76 -7.35 1.76
N ALA A 239 -8.86 -7.80 1.17
CA ALA A 239 -9.61 -7.03 0.17
C ALA A 239 -10.16 -5.69 0.72
N GLY A 240 -10.49 -5.65 2.01
CA GLY A 240 -11.01 -4.47 2.72
C GLY A 240 -9.95 -3.57 3.39
N ASN A 241 -8.66 -3.92 3.33
CA ASN A 241 -7.61 -3.11 3.97
C ASN A 241 -7.37 -1.80 3.18
N LEU A 242 -6.95 -0.75 3.90
CA LEU A 242 -6.55 0.55 3.35
C LEU A 242 -5.45 0.43 2.27
N ASP A 243 -4.54 -0.54 2.39
CA ASP A 243 -3.54 -0.83 1.34
C ASP A 243 -4.19 -1.26 0.01
N THR A 244 -5.16 -2.17 0.08
CA THR A 244 -5.87 -2.66 -1.11
C THR A 244 -6.70 -1.56 -1.77
N LYS A 245 -7.32 -0.70 -0.96
CA LYS A 245 -8.02 0.49 -1.49
C LYS A 245 -7.07 1.43 -2.21
N TYR A 246 -5.92 1.75 -1.62
CA TYR A 246 -4.90 2.58 -2.26
C TYR A 246 -4.42 2.00 -3.60
N LYS A 247 -4.07 0.72 -3.62
CA LYS A 247 -3.63 0.04 -4.86
C LYS A 247 -4.69 0.09 -5.95
N ARG A 248 -5.95 -0.12 -5.58
CA ARG A 248 -7.09 -0.02 -6.50
C ARG A 248 -7.19 1.39 -7.09
N ASP A 249 -7.16 2.43 -6.26
CA ASP A 249 -7.26 3.82 -6.71
C ASP A 249 -6.10 4.19 -7.66
N VAL A 250 -4.88 3.75 -7.36
CA VAL A 250 -3.71 3.97 -8.25
C VAL A 250 -3.90 3.25 -9.58
N PHE A 251 -4.33 1.99 -9.58
CA PHE A 251 -4.53 1.20 -10.80
C PHE A 251 -5.66 1.75 -11.67
N GLU A 252 -6.76 2.20 -11.07
CA GLU A 252 -7.84 2.89 -11.78
C GLU A 252 -7.34 4.18 -12.44
N LEU A 253 -6.52 4.95 -11.73
CA LEU A 253 -5.90 6.16 -12.27
C LEU A 253 -4.96 5.85 -13.44
N CYS A 254 -4.08 4.87 -13.30
CA CYS A 254 -3.18 4.41 -14.36
C CYS A 254 -3.96 3.97 -15.60
N THR A 255 -5.02 3.16 -15.43
CA THR A 255 -5.89 2.72 -16.53
C THR A 255 -6.58 3.89 -17.22
N LYS A 256 -7.13 4.84 -16.43
CA LYS A 256 -7.79 6.05 -16.96
C LYS A 256 -6.84 6.87 -17.83
N PHE A 257 -5.59 7.02 -17.44
CA PHE A 257 -4.60 7.79 -18.19
C PHE A 257 -4.02 7.01 -19.37
N ALA A 258 -3.82 5.69 -19.24
CA ALA A 258 -3.41 4.83 -20.35
C ALA A 258 -4.41 4.93 -21.52
N ARG A 259 -5.72 4.84 -21.23
CA ARG A 259 -6.80 4.99 -22.22
C ARG A 259 -6.85 6.36 -22.90
N LYS A 260 -6.38 7.42 -22.21
CA LYS A 260 -6.28 8.76 -22.80
C LYS A 260 -5.01 8.94 -23.63
N ALA A 261 -4.00 8.10 -23.46
CA ALA A 261 -2.77 8.19 -24.21
C ALA A 261 -2.99 7.76 -25.66
N SER A 262 -2.34 8.44 -26.61
CA SER A 262 -2.41 8.02 -28.01
C SER A 262 -1.78 6.64 -28.19
N VAL A 263 -2.40 5.78 -29.01
CA VAL A 263 -1.88 4.45 -29.37
C VAL A 263 -0.46 4.53 -29.93
N LYS A 264 -0.12 5.58 -30.67
CA LYS A 264 1.26 5.79 -31.19
C LYS A 264 2.28 5.93 -30.06
N LYS A 265 1.95 6.68 -29.00
CA LYS A 265 2.81 6.85 -27.81
C LYS A 265 2.94 5.53 -27.07
N LEU A 266 1.85 4.79 -26.89
CA LEU A 266 1.88 3.48 -26.22
C LEU A 266 2.72 2.47 -27.02
N LYS A 267 2.50 2.34 -28.32
CA LYS A 267 3.32 1.46 -29.17
C LYS A 267 4.79 1.84 -29.15
N ALA A 268 5.13 3.12 -29.12
CA ALA A 268 6.52 3.57 -29.05
C ALA A 268 7.20 3.24 -27.71
N VAL A 269 6.46 3.23 -26.61
CA VAL A 269 7.01 3.06 -25.25
C VAL A 269 6.96 1.60 -24.78
N VAL A 270 5.87 0.89 -25.07
CA VAL A 270 5.63 -0.48 -24.58
C VAL A 270 5.39 -1.51 -25.67
N GLY A 271 5.33 -1.11 -26.95
CA GLY A 271 5.00 -2.02 -28.05
C GLY A 271 3.54 -2.51 -28.08
N ALA A 272 2.71 -2.07 -27.13
CA ALA A 272 1.32 -2.47 -26.96
C ALA A 272 0.35 -1.42 -27.53
N SER A 273 -0.86 -1.87 -27.90
CA SER A 273 -1.95 -1.00 -28.34
C SER A 273 -2.64 -0.27 -27.18
N ASP A 274 -2.71 -0.90 -26.01
CA ASP A 274 -3.29 -0.36 -24.78
C ASP A 274 -2.64 -1.01 -23.54
N ILE A 275 -2.82 -0.39 -22.37
CA ILE A 275 -2.42 -0.94 -21.07
C ILE A 275 -3.55 -0.77 -20.05
N GLU A 276 -3.92 -1.85 -19.36
CA GLU A 276 -4.87 -1.79 -18.25
C GLU A 276 -4.26 -2.32 -16.96
N TYR A 277 -4.64 -1.71 -15.83
CA TYR A 277 -4.23 -2.13 -14.50
C TYR A 277 -5.44 -2.70 -13.78
N LYS A 278 -5.33 -3.91 -13.22
CA LYS A 278 -6.44 -4.59 -12.58
C LYS A 278 -6.04 -5.17 -11.23
N LEU A 279 -6.96 -5.03 -10.27
CA LEU A 279 -6.90 -5.72 -8.99
C LEU A 279 -8.02 -6.75 -8.95
N VAL A 280 -7.64 -8.00 -8.72
CA VAL A 280 -8.54 -9.16 -8.60
C VAL A 280 -8.45 -9.75 -7.20
N THR A 281 -9.58 -10.24 -6.70
CA THR A 281 -9.64 -10.94 -5.41
C THR A 281 -9.82 -12.43 -5.62
N GLU A 282 -9.55 -13.21 -4.59
CA GLU A 282 -9.68 -14.66 -4.60
C GLU A 282 -11.08 -15.17 -5.00
N SER A 283 -12.14 -14.42 -4.68
CA SER A 283 -13.51 -14.77 -5.09
C SER A 283 -13.86 -14.38 -6.52
N ASP A 284 -13.22 -13.36 -7.10
CA ASP A 284 -13.66 -12.75 -8.38
C ASP A 284 -12.66 -12.87 -9.54
N TRP A 285 -11.43 -13.32 -9.28
CA TRP A 285 -10.36 -13.35 -10.28
C TRP A 285 -10.75 -14.11 -11.55
N ARG A 286 -11.40 -15.27 -11.41
CA ARG A 286 -11.73 -16.12 -12.56
C ARG A 286 -12.73 -15.43 -13.48
N ASN A 287 -13.74 -14.77 -12.92
CA ASN A 287 -14.75 -14.04 -13.69
C ASN A 287 -14.13 -12.81 -14.37
N LYS A 288 -13.29 -12.06 -13.65
CA LYS A 288 -12.61 -10.88 -14.19
C LYS A 288 -11.62 -11.23 -15.29
N LEU A 289 -10.83 -12.30 -15.13
CA LEU A 289 -9.90 -12.74 -16.16
C LEU A 289 -10.64 -13.34 -17.35
N ALA A 290 -11.68 -14.16 -17.14
CA ALA A 290 -12.48 -14.67 -18.26
C ALA A 290 -13.07 -13.54 -19.11
N ALA A 291 -13.47 -12.42 -18.50
CA ALA A 291 -13.96 -11.25 -19.24
C ALA A 291 -12.90 -10.58 -20.14
N ILE A 292 -11.61 -10.74 -19.84
CA ILE A 292 -10.50 -10.23 -20.66
C ILE A 292 -10.33 -11.07 -21.94
N PHE A 293 -10.56 -12.38 -21.85
CA PHE A 293 -10.34 -13.31 -22.96
C PHE A 293 -11.61 -13.59 -23.79
N ARG A 294 -12.76 -13.03 -23.41
CA ARG A 294 -14.01 -13.12 -24.18
C ARG A 294 -13.89 -12.46 -25.55
#